data_AF-A0A7S0SWQ6-F1
#
_entry.id   AF-A0A7S0SWQ6-F1
#
_cell.length_a   1.000
_cell.length_b   1.000
_cell.length_c   1.000
_cell.angle_alpha   90.00
_cell.angle_beta   90.00
_cell.angle_gamma   90.00
#
_symmetry.space_group_name_H-M   'P 1'
#
loop_
_entity.id
_entity.type
_entity.pdbx_description
1 polymer ?
#
loop_
_entity_poly.entity_id
_entity_poly.type
_entity_poly.pdbx_seq_one_letter_code
_entity_poly.pdbx_strand_id
1 'polypeptide(L)'
;GCINTNITNSPYRILNHKWIYMYGDSTTRQVWASYAAPFQGNSFERNAKEWTRHYCNKQDHRVRHPKGGVFPEEGWKGPCGVNEVTCHVSGYGDEGLLTFDWKHFPYEDYDDYLFGNEGIFRNDTNIRIPDVLTIQFGLHTCFHAHPEGYFSDHLKEVNTTFLDNHTNSISKLMKTVHNAITRDNLNFTTTVIFLTSGASFIHNASNIE
;
A
#
# COMPACT_ATOMS: atom_id res chain seq x y z
N GLY A 1 -24.55 5.03 -2.51
CA GLY A 1 -25.22 3.96 -3.27
C GLY A 1 -24.97 4.20 -4.75
N CYS A 2 -24.29 3.27 -5.42
CA CYS A 2 -24.13 3.35 -6.88
C CYS A 2 -25.29 2.60 -7.52
N ILE A 3 -26.10 3.36 -8.24
CA ILE A 3 -27.31 2.93 -8.96
C ILE A 3 -26.88 2.54 -10.38
N ASN A 4 -27.06 1.26 -10.72
CA ASN A 4 -27.41 0.74 -12.05
C ASN A 4 -26.73 1.34 -13.31
N THR A 5 -25.41 1.41 -13.36
CA THR A 5 -24.71 1.27 -14.66
C THR A 5 -24.17 -0.16 -14.72
N ASN A 6 -24.68 -0.93 -15.68
CA ASN A 6 -24.35 -2.34 -15.82
C ASN A 6 -22.84 -2.49 -16.02
N ILE A 7 -22.14 -3.08 -15.04
CA ILE A 7 -20.67 -3.21 -15.03
C ILE A 7 -20.13 -3.88 -16.30
N THR A 8 -20.98 -4.66 -16.97
CA THR A 8 -20.75 -5.32 -18.26
C THR A 8 -20.28 -4.40 -19.38
N ASN A 9 -20.57 -3.09 -19.30
CA ASN A 9 -20.14 -2.09 -20.29
C ASN A 9 -19.04 -1.14 -19.78
N SER A 10 -18.50 -1.39 -18.58
CA SER A 10 -17.43 -0.60 -17.99
C SER A 10 -16.06 -1.25 -18.28
N PRO A 11 -14.96 -0.46 -18.41
CA PRO A 11 -13.61 -1.03 -18.40
C PRO A 11 -13.31 -1.85 -17.13
N TYR A 12 -14.02 -1.59 -16.03
CA TYR A 12 -13.89 -2.35 -14.78
C TYR A 12 -14.56 -3.74 -14.81
N ARG A 13 -15.21 -4.15 -15.91
CA ARG A 13 -15.79 -5.50 -16.06
C ARG A 13 -14.78 -6.61 -15.79
N ILE A 14 -13.52 -6.42 -16.16
CA ILE A 14 -12.46 -7.42 -15.93
C ILE A 14 -12.19 -7.66 -14.44
N LEU A 15 -12.59 -6.72 -13.59
CA LEU A 15 -12.45 -6.78 -12.13
C LEU A 15 -13.69 -7.36 -11.44
N ASN A 16 -14.70 -7.77 -12.22
CA ASN A 16 -15.95 -8.31 -11.69
C ASN A 16 -15.69 -9.60 -10.88
N HIS A 17 -16.25 -9.65 -9.67
CA HIS A 17 -16.05 -10.70 -8.65
C HIS A 17 -14.61 -10.86 -8.16
N LYS A 18 -13.74 -9.88 -8.41
CA LYS A 18 -12.32 -9.95 -8.01
C LYS A 18 -12.08 -9.31 -6.66
N TRP A 19 -11.16 -9.90 -5.89
CA TRP A 19 -10.55 -9.26 -4.74
C TRP A 19 -9.25 -8.60 -5.17
N ILE A 20 -9.24 -7.27 -5.15
CA ILE A 20 -8.05 -6.45 -5.39
C ILE A 20 -7.53 -5.95 -4.04
N TYR A 21 -6.30 -6.29 -3.73
CA TYR A 21 -5.60 -5.90 -2.51
C TYR A 21 -4.48 -4.93 -2.88
N MET A 22 -4.52 -3.72 -2.35
CA MET A 22 -3.51 -2.68 -2.57
C MET A 22 -2.78 -2.38 -1.27
N TYR A 23 -1.48 -2.62 -1.24
CA TYR A 23 -0.66 -2.48 -0.05
C TYR A 23 0.46 -1.47 -0.29
N GLY A 24 0.44 -0.36 0.43
CA GLY A 24 1.38 0.73 0.19
C GLY A 24 1.03 2.04 0.87
N ASP A 25 1.60 3.12 0.37
CA ASP A 25 1.55 4.43 1.01
C ASP A 25 0.42 5.35 0.51
N SER A 26 0.59 6.67 0.67
CA SER A 26 -0.38 7.66 0.19
C SER A 26 -0.65 7.61 -1.32
N THR A 27 0.33 7.23 -2.12
CA THR A 27 0.23 7.06 -3.57
C THR A 27 -0.66 5.87 -3.88
N THR A 28 -0.41 4.74 -3.22
CA THR A 28 -1.26 3.55 -3.34
C THR A 28 -2.68 3.83 -2.87
N ARG A 29 -2.85 4.62 -1.80
CA ARG A 29 -4.17 5.06 -1.34
C ARG A 29 -4.91 5.89 -2.39
N GLN A 30 -4.23 6.77 -3.13
CA GLN A 30 -4.86 7.54 -4.21
C GLN A 30 -5.34 6.63 -5.34
N VAL A 31 -4.51 5.67 -5.75
CA VAL A 31 -4.92 4.65 -6.72
C VAL A 31 -6.11 3.85 -6.21
N TRP A 32 -6.06 3.35 -4.97
CA TRP A 32 -7.18 2.64 -4.34
C TRP A 32 -8.46 3.50 -4.31
N ALA A 33 -8.34 4.78 -3.97
CA ALA A 33 -9.48 5.68 -3.89
C ALA A 33 -10.17 5.86 -5.26
N SER A 34 -9.38 5.92 -6.33
CA SER A 34 -9.89 5.94 -7.71
C SER A 34 -10.63 4.66 -8.09
N TYR A 35 -10.28 3.50 -7.49
CA TYR A 35 -11.02 2.24 -7.67
C TYR A 35 -12.23 2.14 -6.75
N ALA A 36 -12.18 2.72 -5.55
CA ALA A 36 -13.28 2.70 -4.59
C ALA A 36 -14.43 3.64 -4.99
N ALA A 37 -14.12 4.73 -5.69
CA ALA A 37 -15.10 5.72 -6.13
C ALA A 37 -14.85 6.24 -7.56
N PRO A 38 -14.82 5.35 -8.58
CA PRO A 38 -14.40 5.68 -9.94
C PRO A 38 -15.26 6.77 -10.62
N PHE A 39 -16.49 6.95 -10.16
CA PHE A 39 -17.44 7.94 -10.70
C PHE A 39 -17.55 9.22 -9.87
N GLN A 40 -16.84 9.32 -8.73
CA GLN A 40 -16.83 10.54 -7.90
C GLN A 40 -15.70 11.52 -8.29
N GLY A 41 -14.89 11.14 -9.28
CA GLY A 41 -13.73 11.90 -9.75
C GLY A 41 -12.75 12.22 -8.62
N ASN A 42 -11.95 13.27 -8.80
CA ASN A 42 -10.87 13.64 -7.88
C ASN A 42 -11.35 14.11 -6.49
N SER A 43 -12.66 14.27 -6.28
CA SER A 43 -13.22 14.78 -5.02
C SER A 43 -13.07 13.77 -3.87
N PHE A 44 -13.28 12.48 -4.13
CA PHE A 44 -13.06 11.42 -3.15
C PHE A 44 -11.57 11.14 -2.97
N GLU A 45 -10.81 11.05 -4.06
CA GLU A 45 -9.37 10.82 -4.03
C GLU A 45 -8.63 11.83 -3.13
N ARG A 46 -8.98 13.12 -3.23
CA ARG A 46 -8.43 14.19 -2.39
C ARG A 46 -8.75 14.02 -0.90
N ASN A 47 -9.91 13.43 -0.58
CA ASN A 47 -10.37 13.22 0.79
C ASN A 47 -10.09 11.82 1.33
N ALA A 48 -9.56 10.91 0.50
CA ALA A 48 -9.34 9.52 0.86
C ALA A 48 -8.45 9.36 2.09
N LYS A 49 -7.52 10.30 2.32
CA LYS A 49 -6.70 10.33 3.54
C LYS A 49 -7.55 10.42 4.82
N GLU A 50 -8.42 11.41 4.92
CA GLU A 50 -9.23 11.60 6.14
C GLU A 50 -10.34 10.57 6.21
N TRP A 51 -10.90 10.17 5.06
CA TRP A 51 -11.88 9.09 4.99
C TRP A 51 -11.32 7.77 5.54
N THR A 52 -10.15 7.33 5.05
CA THR A 52 -9.54 6.07 5.49
C THR A 52 -9.20 6.07 6.98
N ARG A 53 -8.72 7.19 7.52
CA ARG A 53 -8.46 7.32 8.96
C ARG A 53 -9.70 7.21 9.83
N HIS A 54 -10.84 7.67 9.33
CA HIS A 54 -12.07 7.73 10.10
C HIS A 54 -12.90 6.45 10.02
N TYR A 55 -12.91 5.81 8.84
CA TYR A 55 -13.81 4.69 8.55
C TYR A 55 -13.14 3.32 8.47
N CYS A 56 -11.80 3.26 8.45
CA CYS A 56 -11.08 2.00 8.37
C CYS A 56 -10.52 1.53 9.71
N ASN A 57 -10.27 0.22 9.80
CA ASN A 57 -9.76 -0.41 11.01
C ASN A 57 -8.27 -0.15 11.17
N LYS A 58 -7.76 -0.28 12.40
CA LYS A 58 -6.33 -0.31 12.65
C LYS A 58 -5.73 -1.66 12.24
N GLN A 59 -4.44 -1.66 11.95
CA GLN A 59 -3.67 -2.88 11.64
C GLN A 59 -3.20 -3.53 12.94
N ASP A 60 -3.95 -4.51 13.45
CA ASP A 60 -3.75 -5.08 14.79
C ASP A 60 -2.49 -5.98 14.92
N HIS A 61 -1.92 -6.41 13.79
CA HIS A 61 -0.73 -7.28 13.73
C HIS A 61 0.55 -6.52 13.38
N ARG A 62 0.58 -5.22 13.74
CA ARG A 62 1.67 -4.30 13.45
C ARG A 62 2.19 -3.68 14.75
N VAL A 63 3.50 -3.50 14.86
CA VAL A 63 4.14 -2.63 15.82
C VAL A 63 3.63 -1.22 15.57
N ARG A 64 2.96 -0.67 16.58
CA ARG A 64 2.26 0.60 16.44
C ARG A 64 3.24 1.76 16.42
N HIS A 65 3.22 2.57 15.37
CA HIS A 65 3.96 3.83 15.34
C HIS A 65 3.08 4.97 15.89
N PRO A 66 3.34 5.50 17.11
CA PRO A 66 2.54 6.60 17.64
C PRO A 66 2.78 7.88 16.84
N LYS A 67 1.81 8.80 16.89
CA LYS A 67 1.92 10.12 16.26
C LYS A 67 3.12 10.88 16.85
N GLY A 68 4.12 11.16 16.02
CA GLY A 68 5.33 11.88 16.44
C GLY A 68 6.40 10.99 17.06
N GLY A 69 6.27 9.66 16.92
CA GLY A 69 7.31 8.73 17.32
C GLY A 69 8.62 8.92 16.55
N VAL A 70 9.70 8.42 17.14
CA VAL A 70 11.05 8.40 16.57
C VAL A 70 11.54 6.96 16.63
N PHE A 71 11.92 6.41 15.49
CA PHE A 71 12.34 5.03 15.30
C PHE A 71 13.68 5.05 14.54
N PRO A 72 14.78 5.37 15.25
CA PRO A 72 16.10 5.55 14.62
C PRO A 72 16.58 4.29 13.88
N GLU A 73 16.26 3.11 14.38
CA GLU A 73 16.58 1.82 13.78
C GLU A 73 15.92 1.60 12.41
N GLU A 74 14.75 2.21 12.20
CA GLU A 74 14.04 2.21 10.91
C GLU A 74 14.42 3.43 10.05
N GLY A 75 15.21 4.36 10.59
CA GLY A 75 15.47 5.67 9.98
C GLY A 75 14.21 6.53 9.88
N TRP A 76 13.20 6.32 10.72
CA TRP A 76 11.91 7.00 10.63
C TRP A 76 11.63 7.94 11.81
N LYS A 77 11.02 9.08 11.49
CA LYS A 77 10.52 10.05 12.47
C LYS A 77 9.33 10.78 11.86
N GLY A 78 8.16 10.73 12.49
CA GLY A 78 7.03 11.50 12.00
C GLY A 78 5.64 11.09 12.47
N PRO A 79 4.60 11.73 11.93
CA PRO A 79 3.22 11.48 12.32
C PRO A 79 2.57 10.32 11.58
N CYS A 80 3.29 9.56 10.75
CA CYS A 80 2.66 8.69 9.75
C CYS A 80 1.91 7.48 10.28
N GLY A 81 2.18 7.02 11.50
CA GLY A 81 1.43 5.89 12.07
C GLY A 81 -0.06 6.17 12.28
N VAL A 82 -0.52 7.42 12.21
CA VAL A 82 -1.96 7.72 12.14
C VAL A 82 -2.64 7.12 10.90
N ASN A 83 -1.87 6.84 9.85
CA ASN A 83 -2.34 6.26 8.59
C ASN A 83 -2.32 4.73 8.57
N GLU A 84 -1.78 4.07 9.60
CA GLU A 84 -1.77 2.60 9.73
C GLU A 84 -3.20 2.08 9.87
N VAL A 85 -3.81 1.78 8.73
CA VAL A 85 -5.19 1.31 8.63
C VAL A 85 -5.32 0.23 7.57
N THR A 86 -6.32 -0.61 7.79
CA THR A 86 -6.84 -1.61 6.85
C THR A 86 -8.26 -1.24 6.48
N CYS A 87 -8.45 -0.98 5.19
CA CYS A 87 -9.72 -0.59 4.59
C CYS A 87 -10.26 -1.73 3.73
N HIS A 88 -11.49 -2.16 3.99
CA HIS A 88 -12.23 -3.04 3.10
C HIS A 88 -13.48 -2.32 2.62
N VAL A 89 -13.66 -2.23 1.31
CA VAL A 89 -14.88 -1.69 0.69
C VAL A 89 -15.38 -2.63 -0.40
N SER A 90 -16.67 -2.58 -0.68
CA SER A 90 -17.26 -3.33 -1.79
C SER A 90 -16.54 -3.00 -3.09
N GLY A 91 -16.14 -4.04 -3.82
CA GLY A 91 -15.54 -3.91 -5.14
C GLY A 91 -16.57 -4.05 -6.25
N TYR A 92 -16.14 -4.69 -7.32
CA TYR A 92 -16.89 -4.84 -8.56
C TYR A 92 -17.61 -6.18 -8.61
N GLY A 93 -18.93 -6.17 -8.81
CA GLY A 93 -19.76 -7.39 -8.77
C GLY A 93 -20.30 -7.71 -7.38
N ASP A 94 -21.03 -8.82 -7.25
CA ASP A 94 -21.62 -9.29 -5.98
C ASP A 94 -20.56 -9.81 -4.99
N GLU A 95 -19.44 -10.33 -5.49
CA GLU A 95 -18.31 -10.83 -4.70
C GLU A 95 -17.07 -9.94 -4.78
N GLY A 96 -17.15 -8.76 -5.40
CA GLY A 96 -16.02 -7.87 -5.53
C GLY A 96 -15.55 -7.32 -4.18
N LEU A 97 -14.23 -7.29 -3.95
CA LEU A 97 -13.63 -6.71 -2.75
C LEU A 97 -12.45 -5.82 -3.10
N LEU A 98 -12.42 -4.62 -2.55
CA LEU A 98 -11.26 -3.72 -2.63
C LEU A 98 -10.67 -3.55 -1.24
N THR A 99 -9.39 -3.87 -1.11
CA THR A 99 -8.65 -3.71 0.14
C THR A 99 -7.52 -2.71 -0.03
N PHE A 100 -7.37 -1.83 0.95
CA PHE A 100 -6.20 -0.98 1.10
C PHE A 100 -5.58 -1.16 2.47
N ASP A 101 -4.30 -1.51 2.48
CA ASP A 101 -3.48 -1.49 3.68
C ASP A 101 -2.37 -0.46 3.56
N TRP A 102 -2.15 0.27 4.64
CA TRP A 102 -1.05 1.22 4.72
C TRP A 102 0.28 0.51 4.96
N LYS A 103 1.32 0.97 4.27
CA LYS A 103 2.71 0.52 4.40
C LYS A 103 3.68 1.71 4.38
N HIS A 104 4.73 1.67 5.18
CA HIS A 104 5.82 2.67 5.16
C HIS A 104 7.07 2.17 4.45
N PHE A 105 7.46 0.92 4.71
CA PHE A 105 8.71 0.33 4.22
C PHE A 105 8.45 -0.84 3.26
N PRO A 106 9.45 -1.29 2.47
CA PRO A 106 9.31 -2.50 1.68
C PRO A 106 9.02 -3.73 2.51
N TYR A 107 9.58 -3.85 3.72
CA TYR A 107 9.25 -4.93 4.63
C TYR A 107 9.04 -4.40 6.04
N GLU A 108 7.95 -4.83 6.65
CA GLU A 108 7.52 -4.47 7.99
C GLU A 108 7.11 -5.75 8.72
N ASP A 109 6.97 -5.67 10.03
CA ASP A 109 6.49 -6.78 10.85
C ASP A 109 5.08 -7.25 10.44
N TYR A 110 4.24 -6.34 9.95
CA TYR A 110 2.92 -6.69 9.40
C TYR A 110 3.00 -7.61 8.16
N ASP A 111 4.11 -7.57 7.39
CA ASP A 111 4.35 -8.51 6.30
C ASP A 111 4.52 -9.94 6.81
N ASP A 112 5.15 -10.13 7.99
CA ASP A 112 5.30 -11.45 8.62
C ASP A 112 3.93 -12.05 8.95
N TYR A 113 2.98 -11.24 9.42
CA TYR A 113 1.60 -11.67 9.61
C TYR A 113 0.90 -11.95 8.27
N LEU A 114 0.86 -10.95 7.38
CA LEU A 114 0.05 -10.98 6.15
C LEU A 114 0.40 -12.19 5.26
N PHE A 115 1.69 -12.45 5.09
CA PHE A 115 2.24 -13.51 4.24
C PHE A 115 2.65 -14.77 5.02
N GLY A 116 2.59 -14.73 6.34
CA GLY A 116 2.87 -15.85 7.22
C GLY A 116 1.78 -16.92 7.22
N ASN A 117 1.82 -17.79 8.22
CA ASN A 117 0.87 -18.89 8.39
C ASN A 117 -0.42 -18.48 9.12
N GLU A 118 -0.48 -17.24 9.63
CA GLU A 118 -1.63 -16.74 10.40
C GLU A 118 -2.48 -15.76 9.59
N GLY A 119 -1.87 -15.06 8.61
CA GLY A 119 -2.53 -14.09 7.74
C GLY A 119 -3.35 -14.70 6.61
N ILE A 120 -3.68 -13.86 5.64
CA ILE A 120 -4.63 -14.20 4.57
C ILE A 120 -4.08 -15.22 3.56
N PHE A 121 -2.75 -15.37 3.48
CA PHE A 121 -2.09 -16.36 2.62
C PHE A 121 -1.80 -17.69 3.33
N ARG A 122 -2.41 -17.94 4.50
CA ARG A 122 -2.24 -19.20 5.22
C ARG A 122 -2.72 -20.42 4.43
N ASN A 123 -2.23 -21.59 4.80
CA ASN A 123 -2.56 -22.85 4.14
C ASN A 123 -3.97 -23.34 4.54
N ASP A 124 -5.00 -22.63 4.06
CA ASP A 124 -6.40 -22.95 4.29
C ASP A 124 -7.22 -22.66 3.02
N THR A 125 -7.75 -23.71 2.41
CA THR A 125 -8.54 -23.63 1.17
C THR A 125 -9.90 -22.95 1.36
N ASN A 126 -10.36 -22.77 2.59
CA ASN A 126 -11.63 -22.11 2.89
C ASN A 126 -11.50 -20.58 2.92
N ILE A 127 -10.28 -20.06 2.82
CA ILE A 127 -10.01 -18.64 2.84
C ILE A 127 -9.78 -18.19 1.42
N ARG A 128 -10.64 -17.27 0.98
CA ARG A 128 -10.40 -16.54 -0.26
C ARG A 128 -9.11 -15.73 -0.11
N ILE A 129 -8.28 -15.72 -1.14
CA ILE A 129 -7.11 -14.85 -1.23
C ILE A 129 -7.33 -13.79 -2.32
N PRO A 130 -6.51 -12.72 -2.37
CA PRO A 130 -6.61 -11.72 -3.42
C PRO A 130 -6.38 -12.33 -4.81
N ASP A 131 -7.23 -11.98 -5.77
CA ASP A 131 -6.99 -12.26 -7.19
C ASP A 131 -5.84 -11.38 -7.71
N VAL A 132 -5.78 -10.14 -7.22
CA VAL A 132 -4.74 -9.17 -7.57
C VAL A 132 -4.18 -8.59 -6.28
N LEU A 133 -2.87 -8.72 -6.10
CA LEU A 133 -2.12 -8.12 -5.01
C LEU A 133 -1.17 -7.07 -5.58
N THR A 134 -1.40 -5.82 -5.24
CA THR A 134 -0.54 -4.70 -5.61
C THR A 134 0.29 -4.29 -4.41
N ILE A 135 1.61 -4.36 -4.51
CA ILE A 135 2.53 -3.98 -3.43
C ILE A 135 3.40 -2.83 -3.91
N GLN A 136 3.38 -1.72 -3.20
CA GLN A 136 4.23 -0.58 -3.51
C GLN A 136 5.56 -0.70 -2.77
N PHE A 137 6.65 -0.64 -3.54
CA PHE A 137 8.02 -0.55 -3.06
C PHE A 137 8.49 0.89 -2.89
N GLY A 138 7.63 1.86 -3.14
CA GLY A 138 8.04 3.24 -3.10
C GLY A 138 8.52 3.62 -1.72
N LEU A 139 9.59 4.42 -1.67
CA LEU A 139 9.93 5.17 -0.48
C LEU A 139 8.78 6.13 -0.20
N HIS A 140 7.93 5.80 0.78
CA HIS A 140 7.05 6.80 1.32
C HIS A 140 7.86 7.75 2.18
N THR A 141 8.34 8.83 1.56
CA THR A 141 8.85 9.95 2.31
C THR A 141 7.66 10.63 3.00
N CYS A 142 7.29 10.10 4.15
CA CYS A 142 6.61 10.85 5.22
C CYS A 142 7.33 12.17 5.57
N PHE A 143 8.54 12.36 5.03
CA PHE A 143 9.17 13.64 4.83
C PHE A 143 8.29 14.50 3.94
N HIS A 144 7.42 15.27 4.58
CA HIS A 144 6.85 16.44 3.94
C HIS A 144 8.02 17.32 3.49
N ALA A 145 8.17 17.51 2.18
CA ALA A 145 9.18 18.35 1.53
C ALA A 145 9.01 19.85 1.83
N HIS A 146 8.48 20.22 3.00
CA HIS A 146 8.43 21.58 3.48
C HIS A 146 9.59 21.80 4.46
N PRO A 147 10.53 22.72 4.16
CA PRO A 147 11.71 22.96 4.97
C PRO A 147 11.43 23.68 6.30
N GLU A 148 10.18 24.03 6.61
CA GLU A 148 9.82 24.75 7.83
C GLU A 148 9.21 23.83 8.90
N GLY A 149 9.79 23.85 10.09
CA GLY A 149 9.27 23.20 11.31
C GLY A 149 10.21 22.15 11.91
N TYR A 150 9.94 21.73 13.15
CA TYR A 150 10.73 20.77 13.94
C TYR A 150 10.98 19.40 13.26
N PHE A 151 10.22 19.12 12.20
CA PHE A 151 10.33 17.91 11.42
C PHE A 151 11.21 18.05 10.18
N SER A 152 11.69 19.23 9.78
CA SER A 152 12.45 19.41 8.53
C SER A 152 13.96 19.17 8.66
N ASP A 153 14.52 19.09 9.86
CA ASP A 153 15.97 18.87 10.07
C ASP A 153 16.49 17.59 9.40
N HIS A 154 15.65 16.57 9.25
CA HIS A 154 15.97 15.34 8.53
C HIS A 154 16.18 15.53 7.01
N LEU A 155 15.80 16.67 6.42
CA LEU A 155 16.00 16.99 4.99
C LEU A 155 17.39 17.60 4.73
N LYS A 156 18.17 17.90 5.78
CA LYS A 156 19.50 18.51 5.64
C LYS A 156 20.56 17.49 5.21
N GLU A 157 20.33 16.22 5.49
CA GLU A 157 21.25 15.12 5.17
C GLU A 157 20.47 13.96 4.57
N VAL A 158 21.13 13.18 3.70
CA VAL A 158 20.55 11.95 3.18
C VAL A 158 20.43 10.95 4.32
N ASN A 159 19.22 10.45 4.56
CA ASN A 159 18.99 9.41 5.55
C ASN A 159 19.43 8.04 5.00
N THR A 160 20.74 7.78 5.09
CA THR A 160 21.38 6.55 4.57
C THR A 160 20.83 5.29 5.23
N THR A 161 20.59 5.32 6.55
CA THR A 161 19.98 4.21 7.28
C THR A 161 18.64 3.80 6.68
N PHE A 162 17.77 4.77 6.35
CA PHE A 162 16.49 4.50 5.71
C PHE A 162 16.68 3.86 4.32
N LEU A 163 17.60 4.40 3.50
CA LEU A 163 17.87 3.88 2.15
C LEU A 163 18.45 2.46 2.18
N ASP A 164 19.36 2.18 3.11
CA ASP A 164 19.97 0.87 3.29
C ASP A 164 18.93 -0.14 3.76
N ASN A 165 18.14 0.21 4.77
CA ASN A 165 17.04 -0.62 5.26
C ASN A 165 16.04 -0.92 4.15
N HIS A 166 15.67 0.09 3.36
CA HIS A 166 14.79 -0.04 2.21
C HIS A 166 15.33 -1.05 1.19
N THR A 167 16.57 -0.83 0.73
CA THR A 167 17.24 -1.67 -0.26
C THR A 167 17.37 -3.12 0.22
N ASN A 168 17.80 -3.31 1.47
CA ASN A 168 17.98 -4.63 2.05
C ASN A 168 16.65 -5.39 2.23
N SER A 169 15.58 -4.67 2.53
CA SER A 169 14.25 -5.24 2.82
C SER A 169 13.48 -5.71 1.58
N ILE A 170 13.79 -5.18 0.39
CA ILE A 170 13.12 -5.60 -0.86
C ILE A 170 13.30 -7.11 -1.10
N SER A 171 14.52 -7.63 -0.92
CA SER A 171 14.79 -9.05 -1.12
C SER A 171 13.98 -9.94 -0.16
N LYS A 172 13.88 -9.52 1.11
CA LYS A 172 13.09 -10.19 2.14
C LYS A 172 11.61 -10.21 1.78
N LEU A 173 11.07 -9.08 1.34
CA LEU A 173 9.69 -8.98 0.87
C LEU A 173 9.42 -9.90 -0.32
N MET A 174 10.26 -9.82 -1.36
CA MET A 174 10.10 -10.64 -2.57
C MET A 174 10.07 -12.12 -2.24
N LYS A 175 11.00 -12.57 -1.37
CA LYS A 175 11.03 -13.96 -0.90
C LYS A 175 9.78 -14.33 -0.11
N THR A 176 9.33 -13.46 0.77
CA THR A 176 8.17 -13.71 1.64
C THR A 176 6.88 -13.80 0.84
N VAL A 177 6.67 -12.87 -0.11
CA VAL A 177 5.54 -12.89 -1.04
C VAL A 177 5.59 -14.14 -1.91
N HIS A 178 6.77 -14.46 -2.48
CA HIS A 178 6.93 -15.67 -3.29
C HIS A 178 6.54 -16.92 -2.50
N ASN A 179 7.08 -17.11 -1.30
CA ASN A 179 6.76 -18.25 -0.45
C ASN A 179 5.28 -18.30 -0.05
N ALA A 180 4.61 -17.16 0.09
CA ALA A 180 3.19 -17.11 0.40
C ALA A 180 2.33 -17.53 -0.79
N ILE A 181 2.63 -17.04 -2.00
CA ILE A 181 1.83 -17.36 -3.19
C ILE A 181 2.13 -18.74 -3.80
N THR A 182 3.29 -19.33 -3.51
CA THR A 182 3.66 -20.69 -3.96
C THR A 182 3.43 -21.77 -2.91
N ARG A 183 2.82 -21.42 -1.77
CA ARG A 183 2.53 -22.37 -0.69
C ARG A 183 1.59 -23.46 -1.20
N ASP A 184 1.93 -24.71 -0.89
CA ASP A 184 1.15 -25.89 -1.29
C ASP A 184 -0.32 -25.76 -0.85
N ASN A 185 -1.24 -26.27 -1.68
CA ASN A 185 -2.70 -26.29 -1.47
C ASN A 185 -3.43 -24.94 -1.55
N LEU A 186 -2.83 -23.89 -2.10
CA LEU A 186 -3.61 -22.74 -2.55
C LEU A 186 -4.36 -23.11 -3.84
N ASN A 187 -5.69 -23.17 -3.77
CA ASN A 187 -6.56 -23.42 -4.93
C ASN A 187 -6.81 -22.16 -5.79
N PHE A 188 -6.01 -21.11 -5.58
CA PHE A 188 -6.25 -19.78 -6.13
C PHE A 188 -4.99 -19.24 -6.80
N THR A 189 -5.17 -18.47 -7.86
CA THR A 189 -4.09 -17.76 -8.56
C THR A 189 -4.13 -16.28 -8.19
N THR A 190 -3.05 -15.77 -7.59
CA THR A 190 -2.88 -14.34 -7.32
C THR A 190 -1.93 -13.73 -8.34
N THR A 191 -2.36 -12.65 -9.01
CA THR A 191 -1.47 -11.80 -9.79
C THR A 191 -0.81 -10.79 -8.86
N VAL A 192 0.51 -10.85 -8.74
CA VAL A 192 1.27 -9.89 -7.93
C VAL A 192 1.84 -8.79 -8.81
N ILE A 193 1.52 -7.54 -8.49
CA ILE A 193 2.00 -6.33 -9.17
C ILE A 193 2.85 -5.53 -8.19
N PHE A 194 4.09 -5.28 -8.56
CA PHE A 194 4.97 -4.43 -7.78
C PHE A 194 5.00 -3.02 -8.36
N LEU A 195 4.62 -2.03 -7.56
CA LEU A 195 4.65 -0.63 -7.94
C LEU A 195 5.93 0.01 -7.45
N THR A 196 6.70 0.58 -8.36
CA THR A 196 7.81 1.47 -8.04
C THR A 196 7.37 2.91 -8.29
N SER A 197 7.56 3.79 -7.32
CA SER A 197 7.45 5.22 -7.60
C SER A 197 8.66 5.61 -8.44
N GLY A 198 8.42 6.00 -9.69
CA GLY A 198 9.49 6.47 -10.57
C GLY A 198 10.10 7.76 -10.02
N ALA A 199 11.42 7.82 -9.92
CA ALA A 199 12.13 9.08 -9.80
C ALA A 199 12.14 9.74 -11.18
N SER A 200 11.42 10.86 -11.34
CA SER A 200 11.60 11.74 -12.48
C SER A 200 12.90 12.52 -12.27
N PHE A 201 14.03 11.97 -12.70
CA PHE A 201 15.23 12.78 -12.82
C PHE A 201 15.00 13.75 -13.98
N ILE A 202 14.71 15.01 -13.67
CA ILE A 202 14.93 16.09 -14.62
C ILE A 202 16.45 16.17 -14.76
N HIS A 203 17.01 15.46 -15.75
CA HIS A 203 18.33 15.81 -16.23
C HIS A 203 18.21 17.24 -16.73
N ASN A 204 18.84 18.20 -16.03
CA ASN A 204 19.12 19.49 -16.62
C ASN A 204 19.90 19.21 -17.90
N ALA A 205 19.23 19.38 -19.05
CA ALA A 205 19.82 19.28 -20.37
C ALA A 205 20.70 20.51 -20.64
N SER A 206 21.68 20.78 -19.76
CA SER A 206 22.64 21.87 -19.93
C SER A 206 23.88 21.45 -20.71
N ASN A 207 24.02 20.17 -21.10
CA ASN A 207 25.19 19.66 -21.82
C ASN A 207 24.82 18.81 -23.05
N ILE A 208 23.90 19.30 -23.89
CA ILE A 208 23.85 18.87 -25.30
C ILE A 208 24.44 20.04 -26.11
N GLU A 209 25.75 19.99 -26.32
CA GLU A 209 26.41 20.67 -27.45
C GLU A 209 26.32 19.78 -28.69
#